data_AF-A0A060HXE1-F1
#
_entry.id   AF-A0A060HXE1-F1
#
_cell.length_a   1.000
_cell.length_b   1.000
_cell.length_c   1.000
_cell.angle_alpha   90.00
_cell.angle_beta   90.00
_cell.angle_gamma   90.00
#
_symmetry.space_group_name_H-M   'P 1'
#
loop_
_entity.id
_entity.type
_entity.pdbx_description
1 polymer ?
#
loop_
_entity_poly.entity_id
_entity_poly.type
_entity_poly.pdbx_seq_one_letter_code
_entity_poly.pdbx_strand_id
1 'polypeptide(L)'
;MGSNETPAEMFVRHVLEGEKHIADQTALIERLRLMGLPTEDAQDLLEYFCQLQAQHEKHLRRISDECELGLRDKQGGLLPHQEPPAAMRRRR
;
A
#
# COMPACT_ATOMS: atom_id res chain seq x y z
N MET A 1 -13.28 -18.08 9.58
CA MET A 1 -13.95 -16.77 9.63
C MET A 1 -13.55 -16.04 8.36
N GLY A 2 -14.42 -16.02 7.35
CA GLY A 2 -14.13 -15.36 6.08
C GLY A 2 -14.09 -13.86 6.30
N SER A 3 -12.94 -13.25 6.10
CA SER A 3 -12.83 -11.80 6.09
C SER A 3 -13.66 -11.29 4.90
N ASN A 4 -14.79 -10.64 5.17
CA ASN A 4 -15.48 -9.78 4.21
C ASN A 4 -14.66 -8.50 3.96
N GLU A 5 -13.33 -8.62 3.94
CA GLU A 5 -12.40 -7.54 3.72
C GLU A 5 -12.33 -7.32 2.21
N THR A 6 -12.64 -6.11 1.78
CA THR A 6 -12.44 -5.72 0.39
C THR A 6 -10.95 -5.75 0.06
N PRO A 7 -10.57 -5.93 -1.21
CA PRO A 7 -9.16 -5.84 -1.61
C PRO A 7 -8.49 -4.55 -1.12
N ALA A 8 -9.21 -3.43 -1.15
CA ALA A 8 -8.73 -2.13 -0.66
C ALA A 8 -8.44 -2.14 0.85
N GLU A 9 -9.36 -2.68 1.67
CA GLU A 9 -9.16 -2.80 3.11
C GLU A 9 -7.98 -3.74 3.44
N MET A 10 -7.84 -4.83 2.69
CA MET A 10 -6.72 -5.77 2.83
C MET A 10 -5.39 -5.09 2.51
N PHE A 11 -5.33 -4.28 1.46
CA PHE A 11 -4.14 -3.50 1.10
C PHE A 11 -3.79 -2.46 2.17
N VAL A 12 -4.77 -1.74 2.72
CA VAL A 12 -4.54 -0.79 3.82
C VAL A 12 -3.95 -1.51 5.04
N ARG A 13 -4.56 -2.64 5.43
CA ARG A 13 -4.06 -3.43 6.56
C ARG A 13 -2.65 -3.94 6.30
N HIS A 14 -2.34 -4.40 5.09
CA HIS A 14 -1.00 -4.86 4.72
C HIS A 14 0.06 -3.76 4.86
N VAL A 15 -0.27 -2.53 4.44
CA VAL A 15 0.62 -1.37 4.60
C VAL A 15 0.88 -1.08 6.08
N LEU A 16 -0.16 -1.07 6.92
CA LEU A 16 -0.02 -0.84 8.37
C LEU A 16 0.76 -1.97 9.08
N GLU A 17 0.52 -3.22 8.69
CA GLU A 17 1.29 -4.37 9.20
C GLU A 17 2.77 -4.26 8.80
N GLY A 18 3.06 -3.78 7.59
CA GLY A 18 4.41 -3.54 7.11
C GLY A 18 5.17 -2.48 7.93
N GLU A 19 4.54 -1.33 8.24
CA GLU A 19 5.13 -0.29 9.11
C GLU A 19 5.50 -0.85 10.48
N LYS A 20 4.59 -1.64 11.09
CA LYS A 20 4.82 -2.29 12.37
C LYS A 20 6.01 -3.26 12.29
N HIS A 21 6.05 -4.11 11.26
CA HIS A 21 7.16 -5.06 11.10
C HIS A 21 8.50 -4.34 10.92
N ILE A 22 8.56 -3.24 10.18
CA ILE A 22 9.77 -2.42 10.04
C ILE A 22 10.22 -1.87 11.41
N ALA A 23 9.28 -1.34 12.21
CA ALA A 23 9.61 -0.84 13.53
C ALA A 23 10.15 -1.94 14.46
N ASP A 24 9.49 -3.10 14.48
CA ASP A 24 9.89 -4.26 15.29
C ASP A 24 11.27 -4.79 14.85
N GLN A 25 11.52 -4.91 13.54
CA GLN A 25 12.81 -5.35 12.99
C GLN A 25 13.92 -4.34 13.28
N THR A 26 13.65 -3.04 13.17
CA THR A 26 14.59 -1.97 13.51
C THR A 26 15.04 -2.08 14.96
N ALA A 27 14.07 -2.22 15.89
CA ALA A 27 14.35 -2.36 17.31
C ALA A 27 15.16 -3.64 17.63
N LEU A 28 14.83 -4.75 16.96
CA LEU A 28 15.55 -6.01 17.13
C LEU A 28 17.00 -5.91 16.63
N ILE A 29 17.21 -5.35 15.43
CA ILE A 29 18.54 -5.18 14.83
C ILE A 29 19.41 -4.30 15.73
N GLU A 30 18.88 -3.18 16.21
CA GLU A 30 19.64 -2.29 17.11
C GLU A 30 20.01 -3.01 18.42
N ARG A 31 19.10 -3.80 18.98
CA ARG A 31 19.40 -4.61 20.17
C ARG A 31 20.51 -5.63 19.92
N LEU A 32 20.49 -6.34 18.79
CA LEU A 32 21.51 -7.32 18.42
C LEU A 32 22.87 -6.64 18.20
N ARG A 33 22.87 -5.48 17.53
CA ARG A 33 24.06 -4.66 17.30
C ARG A 33 24.70 -4.22 18.62
N LEU A 34 23.90 -3.77 19.60
CA LEU A 34 24.40 -3.40 20.92
C LEU A 34 25.01 -4.59 21.70
N MET A 35 24.60 -5.82 21.38
CA MET A 35 25.20 -7.05 21.92
C MET A 35 26.47 -7.47 21.17
N GLY A 36 26.90 -6.73 20.15
CA GLY A 36 28.06 -7.07 19.32
C GLY A 36 27.81 -8.27 18.40
N LEU A 37 26.54 -8.59 18.12
CA LEU A 37 26.16 -9.65 17.20
C LEU A 37 26.15 -9.14 15.75
N PRO A 38 26.46 -9.99 14.77
CA PRO A 38 26.41 -9.61 13.36
C PRO A 38 24.97 -9.26 12.96
N THR A 39 24.82 -8.17 12.23
CA THR A 39 23.51 -7.62 11.83
C THR A 39 23.50 -7.08 10.40
N GLU A 40 24.59 -7.22 9.67
CA GLU A 40 24.80 -6.65 8.34
C GLU A 40 23.73 -7.14 7.35
N ASP A 41 23.57 -8.47 7.21
CA ASP A 41 22.54 -9.05 6.33
C ASP A 41 21.11 -8.63 6.75
N ALA A 42 20.87 -8.48 8.07
CA ALA A 42 19.58 -8.06 8.57
C ALA A 42 19.28 -6.58 8.27
N GLN A 43 20.31 -5.73 8.26
CA GLN A 43 20.20 -4.33 7.87
C GLN A 43 19.91 -4.19 6.37
N ASP A 44 20.60 -4.97 5.52
CA ASP A 44 20.36 -4.99 4.08
C ASP A 44 18.93 -5.44 3.75
N LEU A 45 18.44 -6.48 4.44
CA LEU A 45 17.06 -6.94 4.29
C LEU A 45 16.05 -5.92 4.79
N LEU A 46 16.34 -5.24 5.91
CA LEU A 46 15.47 -4.17 6.42
C LEU A 46 15.40 -2.99 5.46
N GLU A 47 16.51 -2.61 4.83
CA GLU A 47 16.52 -1.57 3.80
C GLU A 47 15.64 -1.96 2.61
N TYR A 48 15.75 -3.22 2.14
CA TYR A 48 14.89 -3.74 1.09
C TYR A 48 13.40 -3.70 1.49
N PHE A 49 13.07 -4.09 2.73
CA PHE A 49 11.69 -4.01 3.23
C PHE A 49 11.17 -2.57 3.28
N CYS A 50 11.99 -1.60 3.71
CA CYS A 50 11.63 -0.19 3.69
C CYS A 50 11.33 0.32 2.28
N GLN A 51 12.13 -0.08 1.29
CA GLN A 51 11.89 0.29 -0.11
C GLN A 51 10.58 -0.30 -0.64
N LEU A 52 10.31 -1.57 -0.33
CA LEU A 52 9.07 -2.24 -0.72
C LEU A 52 7.84 -1.59 -0.05
N GLN A 53 7.95 -1.26 1.23
CA GLN A 53 6.91 -0.55 1.98
C GLN A 53 6.56 0.80 1.33
N ALA A 54 7.57 1.59 0.96
CA ALA A 54 7.35 2.86 0.26
C ALA A 54 6.65 2.69 -1.09
N GLN A 55 6.93 1.60 -1.82
CA GLN A 55 6.22 1.26 -3.06
C GLN A 55 4.74 0.93 -2.79
N HIS A 56 4.46 0.18 -1.72
CA HIS A 56 3.09 -0.14 -1.31
C HIS A 56 2.30 1.10 -0.89
N GLU A 57 2.88 1.99 -0.09
CA GLU A 57 2.26 3.26 0.32
C GLU A 57 1.93 4.15 -0.89
N LYS A 58 2.87 4.25 -1.84
CA LYS A 58 2.65 5.00 -3.08
C LYS A 58 1.52 4.39 -3.90
N HIS A 59 1.46 3.06 -3.98
CA HIS A 59 0.38 2.38 -4.68
C HIS A 59 -0.97 2.61 -4.02
N LEU A 60 -1.03 2.51 -2.68
CA LEU A 60 -2.24 2.77 -1.91
C LEU A 60 -2.75 4.20 -2.12
N ARG A 61 -1.86 5.19 -2.04
CA ARG A 61 -2.21 6.60 -2.29
C ARG A 61 -2.82 6.79 -3.68
N ARG A 62 -2.19 6.21 -4.70
CA ARG A 62 -2.72 6.25 -6.07
C ARG A 62 -4.12 5.62 -6.17
N ILE A 63 -4.35 4.48 -5.54
CA ILE A 63 -5.68 3.85 -5.55
C ILE A 63 -6.70 4.74 -4.83
N SER A 64 -6.33 5.33 -3.69
CA SER A 64 -7.19 6.25 -2.96
C SER A 64 -7.59 7.45 -3.83
N ASP A 65 -6.62 8.09 -4.48
CA ASP A 65 -6.84 9.21 -5.39
C ASP A 65 -7.76 8.80 -6.56
N GLU A 66 -7.54 7.62 -7.17
CA GLU A 66 -8.38 7.10 -8.26
C GLU A 66 -9.82 6.77 -7.80
N CYS A 67 -10.02 6.31 -6.56
CA CYS A 67 -11.34 6.11 -5.97
C CYS A 67 -12.07 7.43 -5.69
N GLU A 68 -11.37 8.43 -5.14
CA GLU A 68 -11.93 9.77 -4.89
C GLU A 68 -12.36 10.46 -6.19
N LEU A 69 -11.62 10.25 -7.27
CA LEU A 69 -11.94 10.73 -8.61
C LEU A 69 -13.07 9.94 -9.30
N GLY A 70 -13.59 8.88 -8.67
CA GLY A 70 -14.63 8.03 -9.24
C GLY A 70 -14.17 7.18 -10.43
N LEU A 71 -12.84 6.98 -10.58
CA LEU A 71 -12.25 6.14 -11.62
C LEU A 71 -12.24 4.66 -11.22
N ARG A 72 -12.38 4.38 -9.93
CA ARG A 72 -12.47 3.03 -9.37
C ARG A 72 -13.68 2.86 -8.48
N ASP A 73 -14.19 1.62 -8.43
CA ASP A 73 -15.19 1.22 -7.45
C ASP A 73 -14.56 1.01 -6.06
N LYS A 74 -15.41 0.78 -5.05
CA LYS A 74 -14.96 0.56 -3.66
C LYS A 74 -14.17 -0.74 -3.47
N GLN A 75 -14.10 -1.60 -4.50
CA GLN A 75 -13.33 -2.83 -4.52
C GLN A 75 -11.97 -2.65 -5.21
N GLY A 76 -11.67 -1.46 -5.74
CA GLY A 76 -10.45 -1.16 -6.47
C GLY A 76 -10.47 -1.56 -7.95
N GLY A 77 -11.62 -1.97 -8.48
CA GLY A 77 -11.84 -2.22 -9.90
C GLY A 77 -11.91 -0.92 -10.69
N LEU A 78 -11.25 -0.85 -11.86
CA LEU A 78 -11.42 0.27 -12.78
C LEU A 78 -12.86 0.32 -13.28
N LEU A 79 -13.55 1.43 -13.01
CA LEU A 79 -14.86 1.66 -13.59
C LEU A 79 -14.69 1.93 -15.09
N PRO A 80 -15.53 1.33 -15.96
CA PRO A 80 -15.50 1.65 -17.38
C PRO A 80 -15.71 3.16 -17.54
N HIS A 81 -14.95 3.76 -18.47
CA HIS A 81 -15.04 5.19 -18.79
C HIS A 81 -16.51 5.55 -18.98
N GLN A 82 -17.10 6.27 -18.03
CA GLN A 82 -18.47 6.74 -18.18
C GLN A 82 -18.44 7.73 -19.33
N GLU A 83 -19.01 7.34 -20.48
CA GLU A 83 -19.22 8.28 -21.57
C GLU A 83 -19.93 9.50 -20.98
N PRO A 84 -19.49 10.75 -21.29
CA PRO A 84 -20.20 11.92 -20.84
C PRO A 84 -21.67 11.79 -21.26
N PRO A 85 -22.62 12.18 -20.40
CA PRO A 85 -24.03 11.96 -20.63
C PRO A 85 -24.42 12.44 -22.03
N ALA A 86 -25.27 11.68 -22.72
CA ALA A 86 -25.66 11.94 -24.12
C ALA A 86 -26.15 13.37 -24.39
N ALA A 87 -26.54 14.12 -23.35
CA ALA A 87 -26.85 15.54 -23.38
C ALA A 87 -25.68 16.44 -23.83
N MET A 88 -24.41 16.03 -23.66
CA MET A 88 -23.22 16.77 -24.14
C MET A 88 -22.77 16.34 -25.54
N ARG A 89 -23.38 15.32 -26.15
CA ARG A 89 -22.99 14.79 -27.48
C ARG A 89 -23.52 15.58 -28.67
N ARG A 90 -24.19 16.73 -28.46
CA ARG A 90 -24.68 17.58 -29.56
C ARG A 90 -24.40 19.05 -29.30
N ARG A 91 -23.32 19.55 -29.89
CA ARG A 91 -23.28 20.80 -30.69
C ARG A 91 -22.10 20.74 -31.66
N ARG A 92 -22.35 20.24 -32.87
CA ARG A 92 -21.67 20.66 -34.09
C ARG A 92 -22.75 20.91 -35.13
#